data_AF-A0A9C9KP38-F1
#
_entry.id   AF-A0A9C9KP38-F1
#
_cell.length_a   1.000
_cell.length_b   1.000
_cell.length_c   1.000
_cell.angle_alpha   90.00
_cell.angle_beta   90.00
_cell.angle_gamma   90.00
#
_symmetry.space_group_name_H-M   'P 1'
#
loop_
_entity.id
_entity.type
_entity.pdbx_description
1 polymer ?
#
loop_
_entity_poly.entity_id
_entity_poly.type
_entity_poly.pdbx_seq_one_letter_code
_entity_poly.pdbx_strand_id
1 'polypeptide(L)'
;MLKRLSTRDRREPESQSEKPVTNAMVKSQYERPPSFTDLLPWVEYNPESQSFLLEDGISLGALFELTPAGTEARTPEFMIQLRNAIQTALTDAIPEEDEAPWVLQVYVQDEPSLKGFQQEVSDYAQPAAKATEYTQHFQKLFSQHLDQITRPGGLFEDTSVTGSQWRGQVRRVRAVLYRRLKPKGKLPPAIEVEEELNDVATKWIASLASAGVHAHRGEGKDLYEWLLKWFNPSPEITNGDPDKLFDIAPYPGDDDLPFGYDLAERLTLAMPRSENNTATWWFDGLPHTIVTVQGLRRAPEVGHMTAERQAGDHVFALFDRFPEHTVMVMTLTVKPQDFTRSHIAQVKRASVGDSAEAAMTREDAEVVEREMARGNKLYPLSMAFYVRGEDPRSLRTNINQLNALLLPNGLQPILQEADLLALDSYMRNLPMAYDVTMDKVSRRSRLVFSSHTANLLPLYGRSRGTGHPGLVFFNRGAEPLVFDPLHREDRKKNAHMLILGPTGAGKSAMLVYLLQQMAAVHRPRIFIIEAGGSFSLLGQHFKANGLSVNQITLNPNVDVSLPPFADALRMLEKENRLQDFTDTSGL
;
A
#
# COMPACT_ATOMS: atom_id res chain seq x y z
N MET A 1 -7.63 -42.84 13.88
CA MET A 1 -7.99 -44.08 14.59
C MET A 1 -9.52 -44.24 14.49
N LEU A 2 -9.99 -45.12 13.61
CA LEU A 2 -11.41 -45.33 13.31
C LEU A 2 -12.12 -46.14 14.42
N LYS A 3 -13.39 -45.79 14.72
CA LYS A 3 -14.36 -46.75 15.27
C LYS A 3 -15.53 -46.91 14.31
N ARG A 4 -15.85 -48.19 14.09
CA ARG A 4 -16.81 -48.75 13.13
C ARG A 4 -18.26 -48.48 13.50
N LEU A 5 -19.06 -48.39 12.44
CA LEU A 5 -20.50 -48.56 12.31
C LEU A 5 -21.11 -49.66 13.21
N SER A 6 -22.27 -49.34 13.77
CA SER A 6 -23.27 -50.29 14.25
C SER A 6 -24.62 -49.90 13.62
N THR A 7 -25.06 -50.71 12.66
CA THR A 7 -26.41 -50.72 12.09
C THR A 7 -27.46 -51.08 13.14
N ARG A 8 -28.55 -50.32 13.24
CA ARG A 8 -29.86 -50.83 13.72
C ARG A 8 -31.03 -50.02 13.17
N ASP A 9 -31.93 -50.76 12.53
CA ASP A 9 -33.37 -50.60 12.34
C ASP A 9 -33.94 -49.29 11.76
N ARG A 10 -34.38 -49.42 10.50
CA ARG A 10 -35.49 -48.66 9.92
C ARG A 10 -36.78 -48.99 10.70
N ARG A 11 -37.29 -48.02 11.46
CA ARG A 11 -38.72 -47.90 11.76
C ARG A 11 -39.23 -46.62 11.12
N GLU A 12 -40.36 -46.75 10.43
CA GLU A 12 -41.15 -45.65 9.86
C GLU A 12 -41.63 -44.67 10.97
N PRO A 13 -42.00 -43.43 10.61
CA PRO A 13 -41.99 -42.31 11.54
C PRO A 13 -43.20 -42.36 12.48
N GLU A 14 -42.95 -42.64 13.75
CA GLU A 14 -43.87 -42.27 14.81
C GLU A 14 -44.01 -40.74 14.82
N SER A 15 -45.25 -40.27 14.83
CA SER A 15 -45.64 -38.87 14.95
C SER A 15 -44.75 -38.15 15.96
N GLN A 16 -44.02 -37.12 15.51
CA GLN A 16 -43.29 -36.22 16.40
C GLN A 16 -44.30 -35.58 17.35
N SER A 17 -44.50 -36.16 18.54
CA SER A 17 -45.05 -35.43 19.65
C SER A 17 -44.07 -34.30 19.92
N GLU A 18 -44.51 -33.05 19.73
CA GLU A 18 -43.74 -31.86 20.06
C GLU A 18 -43.21 -32.02 21.48
N LYS A 19 -41.90 -32.24 21.61
CA LYS A 19 -41.24 -32.30 22.91
C LYS A 19 -41.50 -30.94 23.58
N PRO A 20 -41.96 -30.91 24.84
CA PRO A 20 -42.23 -29.64 25.52
C PRO A 20 -40.96 -28.79 25.53
N VAL A 21 -41.10 -27.52 25.18
CA VAL A 21 -39.99 -26.56 25.15
C VAL A 21 -39.36 -26.52 26.55
N THR A 22 -38.08 -26.88 26.63
CA THR A 22 -37.36 -26.90 27.91
C THR A 22 -36.77 -25.53 28.19
N ASN A 23 -36.55 -25.21 29.47
CA ASN A 23 -35.82 -23.99 29.85
C ASN A 23 -34.42 -23.90 29.22
N ALA A 24 -33.78 -25.04 28.90
CA ALA A 24 -32.51 -25.07 28.19
C ALA A 24 -32.66 -24.62 26.73
N MET A 25 -33.74 -25.04 26.04
CA MET A 25 -34.05 -24.59 24.68
C MET A 25 -34.42 -23.11 24.62
N VAL A 26 -35.13 -22.60 25.64
CA VAL A 26 -35.40 -21.16 25.78
C VAL A 26 -34.09 -20.42 26.02
N LYS A 27 -33.24 -20.89 26.95
CA LYS A 27 -31.93 -20.27 27.21
C LYS A 27 -31.02 -20.24 25.98
N SER A 28 -30.98 -21.31 25.19
CA SER A 28 -30.19 -21.34 23.95
C SER A 28 -30.68 -20.36 22.87
N GLN A 29 -31.95 -19.92 22.92
CA GLN A 29 -32.44 -18.86 22.04
C GLN A 29 -31.90 -17.47 22.43
N TYR A 30 -31.41 -17.31 23.67
CA TYR A 30 -30.77 -16.08 24.15
C TYR A 30 -29.24 -16.15 24.11
N GLU A 31 -28.64 -17.26 23.68
CA GLU A 31 -27.20 -17.35 23.47
C GLU A 31 -26.81 -16.63 22.18
N ARG A 32 -25.88 -15.67 22.28
CA ARG A 32 -25.33 -14.97 21.10
C ARG A 32 -24.56 -16.00 20.26
N PRO A 33 -24.82 -16.11 18.94
CA PRO A 33 -23.99 -16.93 18.08
C PRO A 33 -22.56 -16.36 18.02
N PRO A 34 -21.54 -17.18 17.70
CA PRO A 34 -20.19 -16.67 17.50
C PRO A 34 -20.17 -15.56 16.43
N SER A 35 -19.59 -14.40 16.75
CA SER A 35 -19.46 -13.30 15.80
C SER A 35 -18.07 -13.28 15.18
N PHE A 36 -18.00 -12.88 13.90
CA PHE A 36 -16.74 -12.56 13.25
C PHE A 36 -16.05 -11.36 13.91
N THR A 37 -16.84 -10.36 14.31
CA THR A 37 -16.34 -9.12 14.93
C THR A 37 -15.68 -9.36 16.28
N ASP A 38 -16.09 -10.40 17.02
CA ASP A 38 -15.46 -10.80 18.29
C ASP A 38 -13.99 -11.25 18.13
N LEU A 39 -13.54 -11.50 16.88
CA LEU A 39 -12.16 -11.89 16.55
C LEU A 39 -11.29 -10.71 16.13
N LEU A 40 -11.87 -9.52 15.97
CA LEU A 40 -11.17 -8.33 15.49
C LEU A 40 -10.58 -7.54 16.67
N PRO A 41 -9.38 -6.97 16.52
CA PRO A 41 -8.64 -6.45 17.66
C PRO A 41 -8.92 -4.97 17.99
N TRP A 42 -9.68 -4.24 17.19
CA TRP A 42 -9.80 -2.78 17.32
C TRP A 42 -11.09 -2.37 18.00
N VAL A 43 -11.02 -1.51 19.01
CA VAL A 43 -12.19 -1.01 19.75
C VAL A 43 -12.47 0.44 19.39
N GLU A 44 -11.48 1.31 19.55
CA GLU A 44 -11.62 2.76 19.31
C GLU A 44 -10.30 3.38 18.86
N TYR A 45 -10.39 4.56 18.24
CA TYR A 45 -9.25 5.40 17.92
C TYR A 45 -9.29 6.66 18.80
N ASN A 46 -8.16 6.99 19.43
CA ASN A 46 -7.98 8.21 20.21
C ASN A 46 -7.20 9.24 19.37
N PRO A 47 -7.84 10.36 18.94
CA PRO A 47 -7.17 11.41 18.18
C PRO A 47 -6.07 12.14 18.95
N GLU A 48 -6.20 12.30 20.28
CA GLU A 48 -5.25 13.05 21.08
C GLU A 48 -3.91 12.32 21.18
N SER A 49 -3.95 11.00 21.39
CA SER A 49 -2.75 10.15 21.48
C SER A 49 -2.38 9.48 20.15
N GLN A 50 -3.18 9.66 19.09
CA GLN A 50 -3.03 9.02 17.77
C GLN A 50 -2.82 7.51 17.88
N SER A 51 -3.67 6.86 18.67
CA SER A 51 -3.54 5.45 19.02
C SER A 51 -4.87 4.70 18.89
N PHE A 52 -4.77 3.40 18.62
CA PHE A 52 -5.89 2.48 18.56
C PHE A 52 -5.92 1.65 19.83
N LEU A 53 -7.04 1.71 20.57
CA LEU A 53 -7.28 0.82 21.70
C LEU A 53 -7.64 -0.57 21.19
N LEU A 54 -6.97 -1.58 21.74
CA LEU A 54 -7.21 -2.97 21.38
C LEU A 54 -8.27 -3.64 22.26
N GLU A 55 -8.72 -4.83 21.86
CA GLU A 55 -9.84 -5.56 22.48
C GLU A 55 -9.62 -5.97 23.95
N ASP A 56 -8.38 -5.91 24.43
CA ASP A 56 -8.05 -6.14 25.84
C ASP A 56 -8.27 -4.89 26.73
N GLY A 57 -8.64 -3.76 26.13
CA GLY A 57 -8.94 -2.50 26.82
C GLY A 57 -7.71 -1.81 27.43
N ILE A 58 -6.49 -2.27 27.12
CA ILE A 58 -5.26 -1.72 27.70
C ILE A 58 -4.11 -1.58 26.70
N SER A 59 -4.05 -2.44 25.69
CA SER A 59 -3.01 -2.42 24.69
C SER A 59 -3.33 -1.38 23.64
N LEU A 60 -2.30 -0.70 23.17
CA LEU A 60 -2.41 0.32 22.13
C LEU A 60 -1.60 -0.05 20.90
N GLY A 61 -2.11 0.36 19.73
CA GLY A 61 -1.41 0.26 18.46
C GLY A 61 -1.39 1.57 17.69
N ALA A 62 -0.42 1.68 16.80
CA ALA A 62 -0.26 2.80 15.87
C ALA A 62 -0.34 2.29 14.44
N LEU A 63 -1.06 3.00 13.57
CA LEU A 63 -1.07 2.78 12.12
C LEU A 63 -0.14 3.78 11.43
N PHE A 64 0.50 3.35 10.35
CA PHE A 64 1.33 4.19 9.51
C PHE A 64 1.05 3.89 8.04
N GLU A 65 0.98 4.95 7.23
CA GLU A 65 1.15 4.83 5.78
C GLU A 65 2.60 5.17 5.42
N LEU A 66 3.25 4.27 4.70
CA LEU A 66 4.66 4.38 4.32
C LEU A 66 4.77 4.70 2.83
N THR A 67 5.58 5.70 2.51
CA THR A 67 6.01 5.98 1.14
C THR A 67 7.40 5.40 0.94
N PRO A 68 7.55 4.32 0.16
CA PRO A 68 8.83 3.69 -0.13
C PRO A 68 9.82 4.65 -0.80
N ALA A 69 11.11 4.40 -0.61
CA ALA A 69 12.15 5.16 -1.30
C ALA A 69 12.17 4.84 -2.80
N GLY A 70 12.33 5.86 -3.65
CA GLY A 70 12.44 5.70 -5.11
C GLY A 70 13.76 5.03 -5.52
N THR A 71 13.68 3.79 -5.99
CA THR A 71 14.83 2.91 -6.26
C THR A 71 15.10 2.65 -7.75
N GLU A 72 14.24 3.17 -8.63
CA GLU A 72 14.39 3.05 -10.09
C GLU A 72 15.73 3.63 -10.56
N ALA A 73 16.44 2.87 -11.39
CA ALA A 73 17.74 3.25 -11.97
C ALA A 73 18.82 3.70 -10.95
N ARG A 74 18.71 3.28 -9.68
CA ARG A 74 19.71 3.53 -8.65
C ARG A 74 20.89 2.56 -8.76
N THR A 75 22.04 2.97 -8.23
CA THR A 75 23.24 2.12 -8.21
C THR A 75 23.12 1.04 -7.13
N PRO A 76 23.84 -0.09 -7.28
CA PRO A 76 23.90 -1.13 -6.24
C PRO A 76 24.35 -0.58 -4.87
N GLU A 77 25.27 0.39 -4.84
CA GLU A 77 25.76 1.01 -3.60
C GLU A 77 24.65 1.78 -2.88
N PHE A 78 23.83 2.54 -3.62
CA PHE A 78 22.67 3.21 -3.06
C PHE A 78 21.69 2.21 -2.45
N MET A 79 21.42 1.09 -3.13
CA MET A 79 20.54 0.04 -2.63
C MET A 79 21.05 -0.55 -1.31
N ILE A 80 22.37 -0.80 -1.21
CA ILE A 80 23.00 -1.30 0.03
C ILE A 80 22.91 -0.27 1.15
N GLN A 81 23.13 1.01 0.86
CA GLN A 81 23.02 2.09 1.85
C GLN A 81 21.59 2.22 2.38
N LEU A 82 20.60 2.23 1.48
CA LEU A 82 19.18 2.24 1.83
C LEU A 82 18.82 1.04 2.72
N ARG A 83 19.26 -0.16 2.34
CA ARG A 83 19.07 -1.38 3.12
C ARG A 83 19.65 -1.29 4.52
N ASN A 84 20.86 -0.78 4.66
CA ASN A 84 21.50 -0.61 5.96
C ASN A 84 20.74 0.40 6.82
N ALA A 85 20.26 1.51 6.24
CA ALA A 85 19.46 2.50 6.94
C ALA A 85 18.10 1.92 7.42
N ILE A 86 17.43 1.12 6.57
CA ILE A 86 16.21 0.38 6.95
C ILE A 86 16.51 -0.61 8.08
N GLN A 87 17.61 -1.35 8.00
CA GLN A 87 18.03 -2.28 9.05
C GLN A 87 18.23 -1.55 10.39
N THR A 88 18.92 -0.41 10.39
CA THR A 88 19.10 0.45 11.58
C THR A 88 17.76 0.92 12.15
N ALA A 89 16.82 1.34 11.29
CA ALA A 89 15.49 1.75 11.74
C ALA A 89 14.74 0.62 12.46
N LEU A 90 14.92 -0.63 12.03
CA LEU A 90 14.34 -1.79 12.72
C LEU A 90 15.02 -2.09 14.06
N THR A 91 16.35 -2.00 14.12
CA THR A 91 17.13 -2.49 15.28
C THR A 91 17.29 -1.48 16.40
N ASP A 92 17.23 -0.18 16.08
CA ASP A 92 17.63 0.89 16.99
C ASP A 92 16.45 1.77 17.42
N ALA A 93 15.41 1.90 16.57
CA ALA A 93 14.25 2.73 16.90
C ALA A 93 13.19 1.98 17.73
N ILE A 94 13.08 0.66 17.55
CA ILE A 94 12.10 -0.18 18.25
C ILE A 94 12.81 -0.90 19.40
N PRO A 95 12.39 -0.69 20.67
CA PRO A 95 13.06 -1.29 21.81
C PRO A 95 12.79 -2.79 21.90
N GLU A 96 13.73 -3.51 22.51
CA GLU A 96 13.66 -4.95 22.74
C GLU A 96 13.09 -5.23 24.13
N GLU A 97 11.85 -5.71 24.19
CA GLU A 97 11.14 -6.00 25.44
C GLU A 97 10.93 -7.50 25.62
N ASP A 98 11.04 -7.98 26.88
CA ASP A 98 11.07 -9.42 27.16
C ASP A 98 9.66 -10.03 27.36
N GLU A 99 8.83 -9.42 28.22
CA GLU A 99 7.49 -9.95 28.54
C GLU A 99 6.42 -9.55 27.51
N ALA A 100 6.50 -8.32 26.97
CA ALA A 100 5.56 -7.76 26.01
C ALA A 100 6.32 -7.13 24.83
N PRO A 101 6.95 -7.95 23.96
CA PRO A 101 7.76 -7.46 22.85
C PRO A 101 6.92 -6.63 21.88
N TRP A 102 7.56 -5.63 21.29
CA TRP A 102 7.00 -4.86 20.20
C TRP A 102 6.80 -5.73 18.96
N VAL A 103 5.64 -5.56 18.33
CA VAL A 103 5.29 -6.20 17.06
C VAL A 103 5.16 -5.12 16.00
N LEU A 104 5.92 -5.30 14.92
CA LEU A 104 5.79 -4.51 13.70
C LEU A 104 5.20 -5.41 12.62
N GLN A 105 4.03 -5.06 12.10
CA GLN A 105 3.48 -5.67 10.89
C GLN A 105 3.57 -4.70 9.73
N VAL A 106 4.08 -5.13 8.60
CA VAL A 106 4.19 -4.31 7.38
C VAL A 106 3.44 -5.00 6.25
N TYR A 107 2.53 -4.26 5.63
CA TYR A 107 1.63 -4.69 4.58
C TYR A 107 2.00 -4.01 3.27
N VAL A 108 1.87 -4.72 2.15
CA VAL A 108 1.89 -4.13 0.82
C VAL A 108 0.76 -4.71 -0.02
N GLN A 109 0.09 -3.82 -0.75
CA GLN A 109 -1.02 -4.12 -1.64
C GLN A 109 -1.01 -3.13 -2.80
N ASP A 110 -1.31 -3.61 -4.00
CA ASP A 110 -1.61 -2.74 -5.13
C ASP A 110 -3.14 -2.53 -5.17
N GLU A 111 -3.57 -1.29 -4.94
CA GLU A 111 -4.97 -0.89 -4.96
C GLU A 111 -5.35 -0.43 -6.37
N PRO A 112 -6.26 -1.14 -7.07
CA PRO A 112 -6.60 -0.83 -8.46
C PRO A 112 -7.67 0.26 -8.55
N SER A 113 -7.49 1.36 -7.80
CA SER A 113 -8.36 2.53 -7.83
C SER A 113 -7.53 3.80 -7.85
N LEU A 114 -7.95 4.73 -8.70
CA LEU A 114 -7.36 6.07 -8.82
C LEU A 114 -8.37 7.17 -8.49
N LYS A 115 -9.50 6.85 -7.83
CA LYS A 115 -10.52 7.85 -7.47
C LYS A 115 -10.00 8.91 -6.49
N GLY A 116 -9.21 8.51 -5.49
CA GLY A 116 -8.54 9.46 -4.59
C GLY A 116 -7.63 10.41 -5.35
N PHE A 117 -6.79 9.87 -6.24
CA PHE A 117 -5.93 10.66 -7.10
C PHE A 117 -6.71 11.58 -8.06
N GLN A 118 -7.83 11.11 -8.61
CA GLN A 118 -8.72 11.94 -9.44
C GLN A 118 -9.20 13.18 -8.67
N GLN A 119 -9.57 13.01 -7.39
CA GLN A 119 -9.98 14.12 -6.54
C GLN A 119 -8.82 15.10 -6.29
N GLU A 120 -7.60 14.59 -6.01
CA GLU A 120 -6.40 15.41 -5.85
C GLU A 120 -6.13 16.29 -7.10
N VAL A 121 -6.21 15.72 -8.31
CA VAL A 121 -6.04 16.47 -9.57
C VAL A 121 -7.13 17.53 -9.74
N SER A 122 -8.37 17.19 -9.41
CA SER A 122 -9.51 18.11 -9.50
C SER A 122 -9.35 19.31 -8.56
N ASP A 123 -8.87 19.06 -7.34
CA ASP A 123 -8.70 20.09 -6.32
C ASP A 123 -7.47 20.96 -6.51
N TYR A 124 -6.44 20.46 -7.17
CA TYR A 124 -5.21 21.20 -7.47
C TYR A 124 -5.37 22.31 -8.53
N ALA A 125 -6.43 22.27 -9.35
CA ALA A 125 -6.68 23.29 -10.36
C ALA A 125 -6.76 24.70 -9.75
N GLN A 126 -6.03 25.67 -10.34
CA GLN A 126 -5.95 27.02 -9.79
C GLN A 126 -7.33 27.70 -9.77
N PRO A 127 -7.63 28.58 -8.80
CA PRO A 127 -8.95 29.20 -8.68
C PRO A 127 -9.47 29.88 -9.96
N ALA A 128 -8.57 30.51 -10.74
CA ALA A 128 -8.91 31.17 -12.00
C ALA A 128 -9.21 30.21 -13.18
N ALA A 129 -8.85 28.93 -13.04
CA ALA A 129 -9.05 27.87 -14.01
C ALA A 129 -10.20 26.92 -13.62
N LYS A 130 -10.38 26.63 -12.32
CA LYS A 130 -11.28 25.59 -11.79
C LYS A 130 -12.72 25.68 -12.32
N ALA A 131 -13.26 26.88 -12.44
CA ALA A 131 -14.64 27.11 -12.92
C ALA A 131 -14.78 27.25 -14.44
N THR A 132 -13.71 27.06 -15.22
CA THR A 132 -13.76 27.24 -16.67
C THR A 132 -14.33 26.02 -17.38
N GLU A 133 -15.00 26.25 -18.51
CA GLU A 133 -15.52 25.20 -19.39
C GLU A 133 -14.43 24.20 -19.79
N TYR A 134 -13.25 24.71 -20.17
CA TYR A 134 -12.12 23.86 -20.55
C TYR A 134 -11.64 22.96 -19.41
N THR A 135 -11.48 23.50 -18.19
CA THR A 135 -11.03 22.70 -17.05
C THR A 135 -12.04 21.63 -16.68
N GLN A 136 -13.34 21.94 -16.67
CA GLN A 136 -14.39 20.95 -16.42
C GLN A 136 -14.43 19.85 -17.50
N HIS A 137 -14.28 20.24 -18.77
CA HIS A 137 -14.16 19.29 -19.88
C HIS A 137 -12.96 18.36 -19.70
N PHE A 138 -11.78 18.92 -19.40
CA PHE A 138 -10.56 18.16 -19.16
C PHE A 138 -10.71 17.20 -17.96
N GLN A 139 -11.26 17.66 -16.84
CA GLN A 139 -11.48 16.82 -15.66
C GLN A 139 -12.40 15.63 -15.96
N LYS A 140 -13.45 15.83 -16.76
CA LYS A 140 -14.33 14.74 -17.21
C LYS A 140 -13.59 13.73 -18.10
N LEU A 141 -12.83 14.21 -19.08
CA LEU A 141 -12.02 13.37 -19.96
C LEU A 141 -10.99 12.57 -19.14
N PHE A 142 -10.32 13.23 -18.21
CA PHE A 142 -9.30 12.64 -17.38
C PHE A 142 -9.89 11.58 -16.42
N SER A 143 -11.04 11.83 -15.81
CA SER A 143 -11.77 10.82 -15.02
C SER A 143 -12.07 9.57 -15.85
N GLN A 144 -12.61 9.73 -17.06
CA GLN A 144 -12.89 8.61 -17.96
C GLN A 144 -11.61 7.83 -18.33
N HIS A 145 -10.49 8.54 -18.50
CA HIS A 145 -9.21 7.92 -18.74
C HIS A 145 -8.74 7.09 -17.53
N LEU A 146 -8.85 7.64 -16.31
CA LEU A 146 -8.50 6.93 -15.08
C LEU A 146 -9.34 5.65 -14.90
N ASP A 147 -10.65 5.71 -15.17
CA ASP A 147 -11.53 4.54 -15.14
C ASP A 147 -11.13 3.47 -16.17
N GLN A 148 -10.66 3.88 -17.35
CA GLN A 148 -10.22 2.95 -18.39
C GLN A 148 -8.94 2.21 -18.02
N ILE A 149 -8.00 2.88 -17.35
CA ILE A 149 -6.69 2.28 -17.02
C ILE A 149 -6.75 1.40 -15.77
N THR A 150 -7.71 1.61 -14.87
CA THR A 150 -7.88 0.84 -13.61
C THR A 150 -8.73 -0.43 -13.77
N ARG A 151 -9.34 -0.64 -14.95
CA ARG A 151 -10.20 -1.82 -15.22
C ARG A 151 -9.48 -3.15 -14.94
N PRO A 152 -10.21 -4.21 -14.53
CA PRO A 152 -9.64 -5.55 -14.36
C PRO A 152 -8.86 -6.02 -15.61
N GLY A 153 -7.68 -6.60 -15.41
CA GLY A 153 -6.79 -7.00 -16.50
C GLY A 153 -5.99 -5.87 -17.17
N GLY A 154 -6.21 -4.60 -16.80
CA GLY A 154 -5.42 -3.47 -17.27
C GLY A 154 -5.78 -2.93 -18.66
N LEU A 155 -4.96 -2.01 -19.16
CA LEU A 155 -5.16 -1.36 -20.46
C LEU A 155 -4.54 -2.16 -21.61
N PHE A 156 -3.29 -2.60 -21.45
CA PHE A 156 -2.52 -3.35 -22.44
C PHE A 156 -1.43 -4.19 -21.75
N GLU A 157 -0.86 -5.16 -22.47
CA GLU A 157 0.30 -5.92 -22.03
C GLU A 157 1.59 -5.19 -22.46
N ASP A 158 2.42 -4.80 -21.49
CA ASP A 158 3.72 -4.20 -21.77
C ASP A 158 4.76 -5.29 -22.03
N THR A 159 4.89 -5.70 -23.28
CA THR A 159 5.89 -6.70 -23.69
C THR A 159 7.30 -6.13 -23.85
N SER A 160 7.48 -4.82 -23.67
CA SER A 160 8.76 -4.15 -23.98
C SER A 160 9.61 -3.89 -22.74
N VAL A 161 8.99 -3.60 -21.60
CA VAL A 161 9.72 -3.26 -20.36
C VAL A 161 9.40 -4.25 -19.25
N THR A 162 8.14 -4.38 -18.84
CA THR A 162 7.79 -5.16 -17.64
C THR A 162 7.46 -6.61 -17.96
N GLY A 163 6.96 -6.91 -19.16
CA GLY A 163 6.40 -8.20 -19.56
C GLY A 163 5.10 -8.54 -18.84
N SER A 164 4.34 -7.56 -18.33
CA SER A 164 3.12 -7.75 -17.54
C SER A 164 1.97 -6.85 -18.03
N GLN A 165 0.76 -7.12 -17.52
CA GLN A 165 -0.38 -6.23 -17.75
C GLN A 165 -0.10 -4.85 -17.13
N TRP A 166 -0.29 -3.80 -17.91
CA TRP A 166 -0.19 -2.42 -17.45
C TRP A 166 -1.58 -1.95 -16.99
N ARG A 167 -1.73 -1.68 -15.70
CA ARG A 167 -3.00 -1.31 -15.07
C ARG A 167 -2.78 -0.19 -14.07
N GLY A 168 -3.51 0.92 -14.23
CA GLY A 168 -3.50 2.03 -13.29
C GLY A 168 -3.87 1.56 -11.88
N GLN A 169 -3.00 1.83 -10.92
CA GLN A 169 -3.13 1.39 -9.53
C GLN A 169 -2.23 2.22 -8.61
N VAL A 170 -2.38 2.06 -7.29
CA VAL A 170 -1.49 2.67 -6.31
C VAL A 170 -0.92 1.58 -5.41
N ARG A 171 0.41 1.50 -5.30
CA ARG A 171 1.05 0.64 -4.31
C ARG A 171 0.94 1.30 -2.95
N ARG A 172 0.16 0.69 -2.05
CA ARG A 172 0.03 1.12 -0.67
C ARG A 172 0.88 0.24 0.22
N VAL A 173 1.74 0.88 1.00
CA VAL A 173 2.51 0.21 2.06
C VAL A 173 2.02 0.75 3.39
N ARG A 174 1.53 -0.14 4.24
CA ARG A 174 1.02 0.21 5.56
C ARG A 174 1.81 -0.52 6.61
N ALA A 175 1.97 0.06 7.78
CA ALA A 175 2.55 -0.63 8.92
C ALA A 175 1.71 -0.42 10.17
N VAL A 176 1.71 -1.40 11.05
CA VAL A 176 1.21 -1.22 12.41
C VAL A 176 2.28 -1.60 13.42
N LEU A 177 2.41 -0.76 14.44
CA LEU A 177 3.31 -0.96 15.56
C LEU A 177 2.49 -1.02 16.83
N TYR A 178 2.62 -2.10 17.59
CA TYR A 178 1.85 -2.30 18.81
C TYR A 178 2.55 -3.29 19.73
N ARG A 179 2.06 -3.41 20.96
CA ARG A 179 2.46 -4.45 21.90
C ARG A 179 1.25 -4.94 22.68
N ARG A 180 1.20 -6.24 22.96
CA ARG A 180 0.12 -6.86 23.76
C ARG A 180 0.53 -6.91 25.22
N LEU A 181 -0.05 -6.05 26.04
CA LEU A 181 0.23 -5.96 27.48
C LEU A 181 -0.47 -7.07 28.26
N LYS A 182 0.23 -7.67 29.22
CA LYS A 182 -0.34 -8.66 30.15
C LYS A 182 0.05 -8.27 31.58
N PRO A 183 -0.62 -7.24 32.15
CA PRO A 183 -0.25 -6.69 33.45
C PRO A 183 -0.38 -7.76 34.54
N LYS A 184 0.73 -8.07 35.21
CA LYS A 184 0.77 -8.94 36.39
C LYS A 184 0.59 -8.09 37.64
N GLY A 185 -0.62 -7.59 37.88
CA GLY A 185 -0.94 -6.78 39.06
C GLY A 185 -1.70 -5.51 38.71
N LYS A 186 -1.19 -4.35 39.13
CA LYS A 186 -1.83 -3.05 38.86
C LYS A 186 -1.75 -2.74 37.37
N LEU A 187 -2.88 -2.29 36.80
CA LEU A 187 -2.92 -1.79 35.42
C LEU A 187 -1.98 -0.58 35.29
N PRO A 188 -1.17 -0.51 34.22
CA PRO A 188 -0.39 0.69 33.93
C PRO A 188 -1.34 1.88 33.68
N PRO A 189 -0.98 3.10 34.10
CA PRO A 189 -1.71 4.30 33.71
C PRO A 189 -1.78 4.42 32.19
N ALA A 190 -2.97 4.77 31.65
CA ALA A 190 -3.17 4.89 30.20
C ALA A 190 -2.16 5.84 29.55
N ILE A 191 -1.89 6.98 30.20
CA ILE A 191 -0.94 7.99 29.72
C ILE A 191 0.48 7.43 29.53
N GLU A 192 0.94 6.52 30.40
CA GLU A 192 2.27 5.92 30.27
C GLU A 192 2.33 4.98 29.06
N VAL A 193 1.24 4.24 28.78
CA VAL A 193 1.16 3.36 27.61
C VAL A 193 1.10 4.17 26.31
N GLU A 194 0.35 5.27 26.31
CA GLU A 194 0.26 6.22 25.19
C GLU A 194 1.60 6.89 24.89
N GLU A 195 2.27 7.44 25.92
CA GLU A 195 3.57 8.08 25.79
C GLU A 195 4.63 7.10 25.26
N GLU A 196 4.65 5.87 25.77
CA GLU A 196 5.61 4.88 25.30
C GLU A 196 5.40 4.52 23.81
N LEU A 197 4.15 4.32 23.38
CA LEU A 197 3.83 4.09 21.96
C LEU A 197 4.27 5.27 21.09
N ASN A 198 4.00 6.50 21.53
CA ASN A 198 4.32 7.70 20.78
C ASN A 198 5.82 7.98 20.71
N ASP A 199 6.57 7.68 21.77
CA ASP A 199 8.03 7.78 21.78
C ASP A 199 8.66 6.82 20.76
N VAL A 200 8.21 5.55 20.74
CA VAL A 200 8.74 4.56 19.80
C VAL A 200 8.35 4.91 18.38
N ALA A 201 7.09 5.29 18.15
CA ALA A 201 6.61 5.71 16.83
C ALA A 201 7.38 6.92 16.30
N THR A 202 7.63 7.94 17.13
CA THR A 202 8.39 9.15 16.75
C THR A 202 9.83 8.80 16.35
N LYS A 203 10.51 7.96 17.15
CA LYS A 203 11.86 7.48 16.84
C LYS A 203 11.89 6.69 15.54
N TRP A 204 10.89 5.83 15.32
CA TRP A 204 10.81 5.00 14.11
C TRP A 204 10.55 5.83 12.86
N ILE A 205 9.61 6.79 12.89
CA ILE A 205 9.37 7.75 11.80
C ILE A 205 10.66 8.51 11.47
N ALA A 206 11.34 9.06 12.47
CA ALA A 206 12.57 9.82 12.26
C ALA A 206 13.69 8.95 11.64
N SER A 207 13.80 7.69 12.07
CA SER A 207 14.78 6.76 11.53
C SER A 207 14.47 6.37 10.08
N LEU A 208 13.20 6.12 9.74
CA LEU A 208 12.77 5.87 8.36
C LEU A 208 13.00 7.09 7.46
N ALA A 209 12.72 8.30 7.94
CA ALA A 209 12.95 9.53 7.20
C ALA A 209 14.43 9.71 6.82
N SER A 210 15.34 9.31 7.71
CA SER A 210 16.79 9.30 7.42
C SER A 210 17.19 8.32 6.31
N ALA A 211 16.40 7.27 6.11
CA ALA A 211 16.54 6.30 5.01
C ALA A 211 15.87 6.77 3.71
N GLY A 212 15.22 7.95 3.70
CA GLY A 212 14.43 8.42 2.56
C GLY A 212 13.08 7.71 2.39
N VAL A 213 12.59 7.06 3.46
CA VAL A 213 11.25 6.48 3.54
C VAL A 213 10.39 7.43 4.36
N HIS A 214 9.31 7.95 3.78
CA HIS A 214 8.39 8.80 4.52
C HIS A 214 7.35 7.94 5.23
N ALA A 215 7.04 8.27 6.47
CA ALA A 215 6.00 7.62 7.26
C ALA A 215 5.02 8.66 7.76
N HIS A 216 3.74 8.47 7.45
CA HIS A 216 2.63 9.26 7.97
C HIS A 216 1.92 8.45 9.05
N ARG A 217 1.60 9.08 10.19
CA ARG A 217 0.83 8.45 11.27
C ARG A 217 -0.64 8.44 10.86
N GLY A 218 -1.21 7.26 10.71
CA GLY A 218 -2.59 7.08 10.25
C GLY A 218 -3.61 7.30 11.34
N GLU A 219 -4.80 7.74 10.94
CA GLU A 219 -5.94 8.06 11.78
C GLU A 219 -7.00 6.94 11.78
N GLY A 220 -8.03 7.08 12.61
CA GLY A 220 -9.17 6.14 12.65
C GLY A 220 -9.83 5.94 11.29
N LYS A 221 -9.95 7.03 10.52
CA LYS A 221 -10.45 7.01 9.14
C LYS A 221 -9.60 6.14 8.21
N ASP A 222 -8.27 6.19 8.31
CA ASP A 222 -7.38 5.42 7.44
C ASP A 222 -7.51 3.91 7.67
N LEU A 223 -7.61 3.49 8.93
CA LEU A 223 -7.86 2.09 9.28
C LEU A 223 -9.25 1.65 8.80
N TYR A 224 -10.26 2.48 9.03
CA TYR A 224 -11.64 2.22 8.62
C TYR A 224 -11.75 2.03 7.11
N GLU A 225 -11.26 2.98 6.31
CA GLU A 225 -11.36 2.93 4.86
C GLU A 225 -10.60 1.72 4.26
N TRP A 226 -9.45 1.38 4.85
CA TRP A 226 -8.67 0.21 4.44
C TRP A 226 -9.41 -1.10 4.70
N LEU A 227 -9.90 -1.30 5.93
CA LEU A 227 -10.51 -2.56 6.34
C LEU A 227 -11.96 -2.71 5.89
N LEU A 228 -12.69 -1.62 5.71
CA LEU A 228 -14.05 -1.65 5.15
C LEU A 228 -14.02 -2.24 3.74
N LYS A 229 -13.08 -1.84 2.89
CA LYS A 229 -12.91 -2.43 1.54
C LYS A 229 -12.39 -3.86 1.59
N TRP A 230 -11.57 -4.20 2.59
CA TRP A 230 -11.06 -5.56 2.78
C TRP A 230 -12.21 -6.54 3.04
N PHE A 231 -13.10 -6.20 3.98
CA PHE A 231 -14.20 -7.09 4.39
C PHE A 231 -15.46 -6.95 3.56
N ASN A 232 -15.57 -5.90 2.73
CA ASN A 232 -16.66 -5.70 1.78
C ASN A 232 -16.08 -5.50 0.36
N PRO A 233 -15.49 -6.56 -0.23
CA PRO A 233 -14.79 -6.47 -1.51
C PRO A 233 -15.70 -6.39 -2.74
N SER A 234 -16.97 -6.78 -2.62
CA SER A 234 -17.97 -6.75 -3.70
C SER A 234 -19.38 -6.49 -3.13
N PRO A 235 -19.58 -5.33 -2.48
CA PRO A 235 -20.78 -5.06 -1.69
C PRO A 235 -22.01 -4.91 -2.59
N GLU A 236 -23.09 -5.64 -2.27
CA GLU A 236 -24.33 -5.62 -3.07
C GLU A 236 -24.96 -4.23 -3.14
N ILE A 237 -24.89 -3.46 -2.05
CA ILE A 237 -25.49 -2.12 -1.93
C ILE A 237 -24.92 -1.09 -2.92
N THR A 238 -23.71 -1.30 -3.45
CA THR A 238 -23.09 -0.44 -4.48
C THR A 238 -22.96 -1.13 -5.83
N ASN A 239 -23.66 -2.25 -6.04
CA ASN A 239 -23.52 -3.12 -7.22
C ASN A 239 -22.08 -3.63 -7.41
N GLY A 240 -21.39 -3.97 -6.33
CA GLY A 240 -20.04 -4.55 -6.34
C GLY A 240 -18.90 -3.53 -6.43
N ASP A 241 -19.15 -2.23 -6.34
CA ASP A 241 -18.09 -1.19 -6.34
C ASP A 241 -17.72 -0.77 -4.90
N PRO A 242 -16.60 -1.26 -4.33
CA PRO A 242 -16.21 -0.97 -2.96
C PRO A 242 -15.81 0.50 -2.75
N ASP A 243 -15.45 1.25 -3.80
CA ASP A 243 -15.10 2.66 -3.66
C ASP A 243 -16.32 3.55 -3.34
N LYS A 244 -17.53 3.12 -3.71
CA LYS A 244 -18.77 3.84 -3.40
C LYS A 244 -19.26 3.62 -1.97
N LEU A 245 -18.62 2.73 -1.21
CA LEU A 245 -19.01 2.50 0.18
C LEU A 245 -18.86 3.74 1.03
N PHE A 246 -17.89 4.60 0.74
CA PHE A 246 -17.64 5.81 1.53
C PHE A 246 -18.77 6.85 1.44
N ASP A 247 -19.58 6.81 0.38
CA ASP A 247 -20.75 7.68 0.24
C ASP A 247 -21.93 7.19 1.10
N ILE A 248 -21.98 5.90 1.42
CA ILE A 248 -23.13 5.23 2.07
C ILE A 248 -22.83 4.92 3.55
N ALA A 249 -21.62 4.47 3.82
CA ALA A 249 -21.07 4.17 5.13
C ALA A 249 -19.77 4.99 5.30
N PRO A 250 -19.87 6.32 5.44
CA PRO A 250 -18.71 7.15 5.74
C PRO A 250 -18.19 6.85 7.14
N TYR A 251 -16.91 7.16 7.36
CA TYR A 251 -16.35 7.17 8.71
C TYR A 251 -17.16 8.13 9.59
N PRO A 252 -17.64 7.70 10.78
CA PRO A 252 -18.52 8.51 11.62
C PRO A 252 -17.82 9.74 12.23
N GLY A 253 -16.49 9.82 12.14
CA GLY A 253 -15.68 10.80 12.86
C GLY A 253 -15.23 10.26 14.22
N ASP A 254 -14.46 11.06 14.94
CA ASP A 254 -13.89 10.69 16.25
C ASP A 254 -14.57 11.41 17.43
N ASP A 255 -15.43 12.39 17.15
CA ASP A 255 -16.11 13.21 18.15
C ASP A 255 -17.55 12.71 18.42
N ASP A 256 -18.03 12.85 19.65
CA ASP A 256 -19.43 12.58 20.07
C ASP A 256 -19.95 11.19 19.68
N LEU A 257 -19.08 10.17 19.76
CA LEU A 257 -19.43 8.79 19.48
C LEU A 257 -20.42 8.24 20.52
N PRO A 258 -21.41 7.42 20.10
CA PRO A 258 -22.41 6.87 21.02
C PRO A 258 -21.76 5.91 22.02
N PHE A 259 -22.34 5.83 23.22
CA PHE A 259 -21.91 4.83 24.22
C PHE A 259 -21.96 3.40 23.66
N GLY A 260 -20.89 2.64 23.86
CA GLY A 260 -20.74 1.30 23.31
C GLY A 260 -20.30 1.26 21.85
N TYR A 261 -19.77 2.37 21.31
CA TYR A 261 -19.11 2.37 20.02
C TYR A 261 -17.98 1.33 19.97
N ASP A 262 -17.97 0.54 18.90
CA ASP A 262 -16.95 -0.43 18.58
C ASP A 262 -16.60 -0.29 17.09
N LEU A 263 -15.34 0.06 16.82
CA LEU A 263 -14.83 0.25 15.47
C LEU A 263 -14.93 -1.03 14.64
N ALA A 264 -14.67 -2.20 15.22
CA ALA A 264 -14.71 -3.48 14.52
C ALA A 264 -16.12 -3.83 14.02
N GLU A 265 -17.16 -3.49 14.77
CA GLU A 265 -18.55 -3.73 14.38
C GLU A 265 -18.99 -2.90 13.15
N ARG A 266 -18.23 -1.86 12.78
CA ARG A 266 -18.51 -1.00 11.62
C ARG A 266 -17.88 -1.50 10.32
N LEU A 267 -17.03 -2.54 10.37
CA LEU A 267 -16.22 -2.96 9.24
C LEU A 267 -16.89 -4.00 8.34
N THR A 268 -17.98 -4.63 8.77
CA THR A 268 -18.69 -5.67 7.99
C THR A 268 -20.13 -5.24 7.71
N LEU A 269 -20.49 -5.09 6.43
CA LEU A 269 -21.84 -4.75 5.99
C LEU A 269 -22.64 -6.00 5.59
N ALA A 270 -21.95 -7.06 5.17
CA ALA A 270 -22.49 -8.40 4.97
C ALA A 270 -21.85 -9.37 5.96
N MET A 271 -22.56 -10.46 6.31
CA MET A 271 -22.07 -11.46 7.25
C MET A 271 -20.96 -12.32 6.63
N PRO A 272 -19.71 -12.25 7.13
CA PRO A 272 -18.65 -13.15 6.66
C PRO A 272 -18.93 -14.60 7.05
N ARG A 273 -18.44 -15.55 6.24
CA ARG A 273 -18.53 -16.98 6.56
C ARG A 273 -17.18 -17.66 6.36
N SER A 274 -16.87 -18.66 7.18
CA SER A 274 -15.72 -19.53 7.00
C SER A 274 -16.14 -20.96 6.67
N GLU A 275 -15.29 -21.66 5.93
CA GLU A 275 -15.48 -23.06 5.58
C GLU A 275 -14.22 -23.87 5.92
N ASN A 276 -14.36 -24.77 6.90
CA ASN A 276 -13.24 -25.58 7.40
C ASN A 276 -12.70 -26.57 6.38
N ASN A 277 -13.55 -27.16 5.54
CA ASN A 277 -13.15 -28.20 4.60
C ASN A 277 -12.17 -27.68 3.53
N THR A 278 -12.33 -26.43 3.12
CA THR A 278 -11.51 -25.78 2.09
C THR A 278 -10.58 -24.72 2.68
N ALA A 279 -10.62 -24.52 4.00
CA ALA A 279 -9.93 -23.45 4.72
C ALA A 279 -10.10 -22.08 4.05
N THR A 280 -11.36 -21.73 3.75
CA THR A 280 -11.73 -20.55 2.98
C THR A 280 -12.57 -19.59 3.82
N TRP A 281 -12.25 -18.31 3.79
CA TRP A 281 -13.12 -17.23 4.24
C TRP A 281 -13.90 -16.67 3.06
N TRP A 282 -15.12 -16.21 3.29
CA TRP A 282 -15.94 -15.58 2.26
C TRP A 282 -16.41 -14.22 2.74
N PHE A 283 -16.14 -13.20 1.92
CA PHE A 283 -16.55 -11.81 2.12
C PHE A 283 -17.28 -11.39 0.84
N ASP A 284 -18.52 -10.90 0.95
CA ASP A 284 -19.41 -10.61 -0.19
C ASP A 284 -19.52 -11.74 -1.23
N GLY A 285 -19.49 -13.00 -0.76
CA GLY A 285 -19.52 -14.16 -1.65
C GLY A 285 -18.22 -14.45 -2.40
N LEU A 286 -17.17 -13.64 -2.22
CA LEU A 286 -15.85 -13.87 -2.81
C LEU A 286 -14.98 -14.75 -1.88
N PRO A 287 -14.38 -15.85 -2.37
CA PRO A 287 -13.53 -16.72 -1.58
C PRO A 287 -12.13 -16.15 -1.37
N HIS A 288 -11.67 -16.19 -0.13
CA HIS A 288 -10.38 -15.71 0.35
C HIS A 288 -9.64 -16.80 1.11
N THR A 289 -8.32 -16.81 1.02
CA THR A 289 -7.45 -17.59 1.89
C THR A 289 -6.15 -16.84 2.16
N ILE A 290 -5.29 -17.45 2.98
CA ILE A 290 -3.95 -16.95 3.25
C ILE A 290 -2.92 -18.05 2.97
N VAL A 291 -1.81 -17.69 2.34
CA VAL A 291 -0.67 -18.58 2.12
C VAL A 291 0.46 -18.13 3.03
N THR A 292 0.88 -19.00 3.94
CA THR A 292 1.97 -18.72 4.89
C THR A 292 3.31 -19.21 4.34
N VAL A 293 4.39 -18.46 4.57
CA VAL A 293 5.75 -18.85 4.18
C VAL A 293 6.39 -19.62 5.34
N GLN A 294 6.76 -20.88 5.08
CA GLN A 294 7.42 -21.75 6.06
C GLN A 294 8.83 -21.27 6.43
N GLY A 295 9.54 -20.69 5.46
CA GLY A 295 10.92 -20.23 5.62
C GLY A 295 11.56 -19.78 4.31
N LEU A 296 12.79 -19.29 4.42
CA LEU A 296 13.61 -18.84 3.30
C LEU A 296 14.52 -19.98 2.83
N ARG A 297 14.56 -20.25 1.53
CA ARG A 297 15.44 -21.27 0.91
C ARG A 297 16.82 -20.72 0.57
N ARG A 298 16.95 -19.40 0.49
CA ARG A 298 18.20 -18.66 0.24
C ARG A 298 18.10 -17.27 0.87
N ALA A 299 19.24 -16.60 1.04
CA ALA A 299 19.25 -15.22 1.50
C ALA A 299 18.48 -14.32 0.51
N PRO A 300 17.56 -13.46 0.97
CA PRO A 300 16.86 -12.53 0.12
C PRO A 300 17.82 -11.44 -0.35
N GLU A 301 17.65 -11.00 -1.59
CA GLU A 301 18.38 -9.86 -2.16
C GLU A 301 17.79 -8.52 -1.72
N VAL A 302 18.55 -7.43 -1.83
CA VAL A 302 18.08 -6.10 -1.44
C VAL A 302 16.83 -5.71 -2.26
N GLY A 303 15.77 -5.31 -1.56
CA GLY A 303 14.48 -4.97 -2.19
C GLY A 303 13.78 -6.15 -2.85
N HIS A 304 13.94 -7.34 -2.28
CA HIS A 304 13.53 -8.62 -2.86
C HIS A 304 12.09 -8.64 -3.40
N MET A 305 11.17 -8.00 -2.69
CA MET A 305 9.75 -8.02 -2.99
C MET A 305 9.33 -6.91 -3.94
N THR A 306 9.77 -5.67 -3.69
CA THR A 306 9.17 -4.47 -4.31
C THR A 306 10.12 -3.62 -5.14
N ALA A 307 11.45 -3.85 -5.09
CA ALA A 307 12.38 -3.15 -5.96
C ALA A 307 12.32 -3.69 -7.40
N GLU A 308 12.50 -2.81 -8.38
CA GLU A 308 12.66 -3.23 -9.76
C GLU A 308 13.97 -3.98 -9.96
N ARG A 309 13.88 -5.19 -10.53
CA ARG A 309 15.03 -6.04 -10.81
C ARG A 309 14.97 -6.53 -12.23
N GLN A 310 16.14 -6.66 -12.85
CA GLN A 310 16.24 -7.22 -14.19
C GLN A 310 16.05 -8.74 -14.13
N ALA A 311 15.12 -9.26 -14.93
CA ALA A 311 14.84 -10.68 -15.08
C ALA A 311 14.69 -11.01 -16.57
N GLY A 312 15.79 -11.51 -17.16
CA GLY A 312 15.89 -11.65 -18.61
C GLY A 312 15.87 -10.28 -19.31
N ASP A 313 14.98 -10.13 -20.28
CA ASP A 313 14.79 -8.89 -21.03
C ASP A 313 13.83 -7.90 -20.34
N HIS A 314 13.17 -8.32 -19.25
CA HIS A 314 12.20 -7.51 -18.54
C HIS A 314 12.76 -6.92 -17.23
N VAL A 315 12.18 -5.80 -16.80
CA VAL A 315 12.47 -5.14 -15.52
C VAL A 315 11.16 -4.95 -14.77
N PHE A 316 11.03 -5.59 -13.61
CA PHE A 316 9.81 -5.52 -12.78
C PHE A 316 10.14 -5.79 -11.31
N ALA A 317 9.23 -5.42 -10.42
CA ALA A 317 9.27 -5.86 -9.03
C ALA A 317 8.55 -7.21 -8.89
N LEU A 318 9.04 -8.12 -8.05
CA LEU A 318 8.42 -9.44 -7.86
C LEU A 318 6.93 -9.32 -7.50
N PHE A 319 6.59 -8.33 -6.68
CA PHE A 319 5.22 -8.07 -6.26
C PHE A 319 4.28 -7.74 -7.43
N ASP A 320 4.77 -7.10 -8.51
CA ASP A 320 3.97 -6.78 -9.70
C ASP A 320 3.42 -8.04 -10.42
N ARG A 321 4.00 -9.21 -10.16
CA ARG A 321 3.65 -10.49 -10.81
C ARG A 321 2.64 -11.32 -10.03
N PHE A 322 2.37 -10.97 -8.78
CA PHE A 322 1.41 -11.70 -7.97
C PHE A 322 -0.02 -11.53 -8.50
N PRO A 323 -0.92 -12.48 -8.20
CA PRO A 323 -2.32 -12.35 -8.59
C PRO A 323 -2.93 -11.03 -8.10
N GLU A 324 -3.90 -10.51 -8.86
CA GLU A 324 -4.63 -9.30 -8.46
C GLU A 324 -5.22 -9.46 -7.04
N HIS A 325 -5.27 -8.35 -6.30
CA HIS A 325 -5.75 -8.29 -4.92
C HIS A 325 -4.92 -9.08 -3.88
N THR A 326 -3.71 -9.53 -4.24
CA THR A 326 -2.78 -10.10 -3.26
C THR A 326 -2.35 -9.03 -2.26
N VAL A 327 -2.40 -9.37 -0.96
CA VAL A 327 -1.84 -8.54 0.11
C VAL A 327 -0.73 -9.32 0.80
N MET A 328 0.50 -8.81 0.79
CA MET A 328 1.57 -9.39 1.59
C MET A 328 1.61 -8.74 2.96
N VAL A 329 1.88 -9.54 3.98
CA VAL A 329 2.16 -9.09 5.34
C VAL A 329 3.44 -9.74 5.86
N MET A 330 4.28 -8.92 6.50
CA MET A 330 5.43 -9.35 7.28
C MET A 330 5.17 -8.99 8.74
N THR A 331 5.23 -9.96 9.65
CA THR A 331 5.10 -9.76 11.09
C THR A 331 6.45 -10.00 11.77
N LEU A 332 7.07 -8.92 12.25
CA LEU A 332 8.34 -8.94 12.98
C LEU A 332 8.07 -8.80 14.48
N THR A 333 8.69 -9.66 15.29
CA THR A 333 8.67 -9.53 16.75
C THR A 333 10.04 -9.09 17.24
N VAL A 334 10.12 -7.91 17.86
CA VAL A 334 11.38 -7.33 18.35
C VAL A 334 11.65 -7.86 19.76
N LYS A 335 12.61 -8.79 19.87
CA LYS A 335 12.96 -9.48 21.12
C LYS A 335 14.42 -9.28 21.53
N PRO A 336 14.71 -9.31 22.84
CA PRO A 336 16.07 -9.31 23.36
C PRO A 336 16.94 -10.40 22.73
N GLN A 337 18.15 -10.04 22.35
CA GLN A 337 19.07 -10.96 21.66
C GLN A 337 19.66 -12.04 22.59
N ASP A 338 19.61 -11.87 23.91
CA ASP A 338 20.25 -12.78 24.88
C ASP A 338 19.65 -14.17 24.88
N PHE A 339 18.32 -14.29 24.76
CA PHE A 339 17.64 -15.58 24.62
C PHE A 339 18.04 -16.29 23.33
N THR A 340 18.09 -15.54 22.24
CA THR A 340 18.48 -16.05 20.92
C THR A 340 19.94 -16.53 20.95
N ARG A 341 20.86 -15.75 21.55
CA ARG A 341 22.27 -16.14 21.74
C ARG A 341 22.38 -17.39 22.59
N SER A 342 21.65 -17.45 23.71
CA SER A 342 21.65 -18.62 24.60
C SER A 342 21.16 -19.88 23.90
N HIS A 343 20.13 -19.76 23.06
CA HIS A 343 19.62 -20.85 22.23
C HIS A 343 20.65 -21.31 21.19
N ILE A 344 21.27 -20.39 20.44
CA ILE A 344 22.33 -20.71 19.47
C ILE A 344 23.52 -21.39 20.16
N ALA A 345 23.95 -20.88 21.31
CA ALA A 345 25.03 -21.48 22.10
C ALA A 345 24.66 -22.88 22.63
N GLN A 346 23.38 -23.14 22.90
CA GLN A 346 22.89 -24.47 23.25
C GLN A 346 22.91 -25.41 22.04
N VAL A 347 22.46 -24.96 20.87
CA VAL A 347 22.52 -25.74 19.61
C VAL A 347 23.97 -26.10 19.27
N LYS A 348 24.90 -25.16 19.39
CA LYS A 348 26.34 -25.37 19.19
C LYS A 348 26.89 -26.43 20.16
N ARG A 349 26.54 -26.34 21.44
CA ARG A 349 26.94 -27.31 22.48
C ARG A 349 26.32 -28.69 22.29
N ALA A 350 25.09 -28.76 21.77
CA ALA A 350 24.38 -30.02 21.52
C ALA A 350 24.87 -30.73 20.24
N SER A 351 25.53 -30.00 19.34
CA SER A 351 26.13 -30.54 18.11
C SER A 351 27.44 -31.27 18.42
N VAL A 352 27.36 -32.36 19.19
CA VAL A 352 28.50 -33.20 19.60
C VAL A 352 28.54 -34.47 18.75
N GLY A 353 29.58 -34.62 17.94
CA GLY A 353 29.83 -35.81 17.11
C GLY A 353 30.70 -35.49 15.89
N ASP A 354 31.28 -36.53 15.28
CA ASP A 354 32.10 -36.43 14.06
C ASP A 354 31.27 -36.58 12.77
N SER A 355 29.93 -36.51 12.86
CA SER A 355 29.09 -36.54 11.67
C SER A 355 29.23 -35.23 10.91
N ALA A 356 29.16 -35.31 9.57
CA ALA A 356 29.19 -34.13 8.71
C ALA A 356 28.07 -33.13 9.06
N GLU A 357 26.89 -33.62 9.45
CA GLU A 357 25.75 -32.78 9.87
C GLU A 357 26.03 -32.02 11.18
N ALA A 358 26.67 -32.67 12.17
CA ALA A 358 27.04 -32.01 13.42
C ALA A 358 28.14 -30.96 13.20
N ALA A 359 29.09 -31.22 12.30
CA ALA A 359 30.12 -30.27 11.91
C ALA A 359 29.52 -29.03 11.22
N MET A 360 28.62 -29.23 10.23
CA MET A 360 27.92 -28.11 9.55
C MET A 360 27.06 -27.29 10.53
N THR A 361 26.31 -27.95 11.41
CA THR A 361 25.48 -27.26 12.42
C THR A 361 26.33 -26.38 13.35
N ARG A 362 27.54 -26.84 13.71
CA ARG A 362 28.48 -26.07 14.52
C ARG A 362 29.04 -24.87 13.75
N GLU A 363 29.43 -25.07 12.49
CA GLU A 363 29.91 -23.99 11.62
C GLU A 363 28.83 -22.92 11.41
N ASP A 364 27.59 -23.32 11.15
CA ASP A 364 26.45 -22.42 11.01
C ASP A 364 26.21 -21.61 12.29
N ALA A 365 26.27 -22.26 13.46
CA ALA A 365 26.15 -21.57 14.75
C ALA A 365 27.27 -20.51 14.95
N GLU A 366 28.50 -20.80 14.52
CA GLU A 366 29.61 -19.84 14.56
C GLU A 366 29.46 -18.67 13.59
N VAL A 367 28.87 -18.92 12.41
CA VAL A 367 28.52 -17.85 11.47
C VAL A 367 27.45 -16.95 12.07
N VAL A 368 26.42 -17.53 12.70
CA VAL A 368 25.36 -16.77 13.36
C VAL A 368 25.91 -15.92 14.52
N GLU A 369 26.75 -16.49 15.38
CA GLU A 369 27.41 -15.76 16.47
C GLU A 369 28.23 -14.57 15.94
N ARG A 370 28.98 -14.75 14.84
CA ARG A 370 29.77 -13.68 14.21
C ARG A 370 28.91 -12.56 13.64
N GLU A 371 27.81 -12.90 12.97
CA GLU A 371 26.89 -11.91 12.42
C GLU A 371 26.17 -11.12 13.52
N MET A 372 25.72 -11.80 14.58
CA MET A 372 25.14 -11.13 15.74
C MET A 372 26.13 -10.20 16.46
N ALA A 373 27.42 -10.57 16.49
CA ALA A 373 28.47 -9.71 17.04
C ALA A 373 28.73 -8.45 16.19
N ARG A 374 28.40 -8.47 14.90
CA ARG A 374 28.49 -7.33 13.98
C ARG A 374 27.24 -6.44 13.98
N GLY A 375 26.28 -6.70 14.87
CA GLY A 375 25.02 -5.94 14.94
C GLY A 375 23.93 -6.45 13.98
N ASN A 376 24.14 -7.55 13.27
CA ASN A 376 23.11 -8.21 12.46
C ASN A 376 22.22 -9.07 13.38
N LYS A 377 21.28 -8.41 14.05
CA LYS A 377 20.37 -9.03 15.04
C LYS A 377 19.47 -10.09 14.39
N LEU A 378 19.00 -11.04 15.19
CA LEU A 378 18.17 -12.14 14.75
C LEU A 378 16.79 -12.05 15.43
N TYR A 379 15.74 -11.91 14.63
CA TYR A 379 14.37 -11.71 15.12
C TYR A 379 13.40 -12.74 14.54
N PRO A 380 12.37 -13.16 15.31
CA PRO A 380 11.24 -13.88 14.76
C PRO A 380 10.51 -13.06 13.70
N LEU A 381 10.40 -13.62 12.50
CA LEU A 381 9.69 -13.06 11.35
C LEU A 381 8.71 -14.10 10.81
N SER A 382 7.46 -13.69 10.58
CA SER A 382 6.47 -14.42 9.81
C SER A 382 6.15 -13.65 8.53
N MET A 383 5.87 -14.36 7.44
CA MET A 383 5.42 -13.77 6.18
C MET A 383 4.22 -14.55 5.66
N ALA A 384 3.21 -13.82 5.19
CA ALA A 384 2.01 -14.40 4.62
C ALA A 384 1.45 -13.55 3.47
N PHE A 385 0.64 -14.17 2.63
CA PHE A 385 0.00 -13.57 1.47
C PHE A 385 -1.50 -13.88 1.49
N TYR A 386 -2.33 -12.85 1.60
CA TYR A 386 -3.76 -12.98 1.37
C TYR A 386 -4.04 -13.10 -0.11
N VAL A 387 -4.92 -14.03 -0.47
CA VAL A 387 -5.29 -14.30 -1.85
C VAL A 387 -6.81 -14.37 -1.94
N ARG A 388 -7.37 -13.74 -2.98
CA ARG A 388 -8.79 -13.75 -3.30
C ARG A 388 -9.02 -14.33 -4.70
N GLY A 389 -10.17 -14.95 -4.91
CA GLY A 389 -10.69 -15.29 -6.24
C GLY A 389 -12.12 -14.79 -6.40
N GLU A 390 -12.63 -14.84 -7.64
CA GLU A 390 -14.04 -14.60 -7.96
C GLU A 390 -14.92 -15.81 -7.59
N ASP A 391 -14.30 -16.99 -7.58
CA ASP A 391 -14.92 -18.27 -7.28
C ASP A 391 -13.84 -19.27 -6.79
N PRO A 392 -14.21 -20.44 -6.25
CA PRO A 392 -13.22 -21.39 -5.73
C PRO A 392 -12.17 -21.88 -6.75
N ARG A 393 -12.51 -21.93 -8.04
CA ARG A 393 -11.56 -22.31 -9.09
C ARG A 393 -10.56 -21.21 -9.36
N SER A 394 -11.02 -19.97 -9.50
CA SER A 394 -10.12 -18.83 -9.68
C SER A 394 -9.24 -18.60 -8.45
N LEU A 395 -9.75 -18.78 -7.23
CA LEU A 395 -8.93 -18.75 -6.01
C LEU A 395 -7.80 -19.79 -6.08
N ARG A 396 -8.11 -21.04 -6.48
CA ARG A 396 -7.09 -22.09 -6.63
C ARG A 396 -6.05 -21.74 -7.70
N THR A 397 -6.46 -21.15 -8.81
CA THR A 397 -5.54 -20.68 -9.86
C THR A 397 -4.60 -19.61 -9.31
N ASN A 398 -5.11 -18.64 -8.56
CA ASN A 398 -4.32 -17.56 -7.96
C ASN A 398 -3.32 -18.11 -6.93
N ILE A 399 -3.72 -19.07 -6.08
CA ILE A 399 -2.81 -19.75 -5.15
C ILE A 399 -1.69 -20.47 -5.89
N ASN A 400 -2.00 -21.18 -6.97
CA ASN A 400 -1.00 -21.89 -7.76
C ASN A 400 -0.01 -20.92 -8.42
N GLN A 401 -0.50 -19.81 -8.98
CA GLN A 401 0.35 -18.76 -9.56
C GLN A 401 1.25 -18.14 -8.50
N LEU A 402 0.72 -17.81 -7.33
CA LEU A 402 1.51 -17.31 -6.20
C LEU A 402 2.61 -18.30 -5.81
N ASN A 403 2.28 -19.57 -5.58
CA ASN A 403 3.25 -20.60 -5.21
C ASN A 403 4.35 -20.79 -6.26
N ALA A 404 3.99 -20.73 -7.54
CA ALA A 404 4.93 -20.81 -8.66
C ALA A 404 5.92 -19.63 -8.71
N LEU A 405 5.54 -18.47 -8.15
CA LEU A 405 6.40 -17.29 -8.04
C LEU A 405 7.24 -17.31 -6.75
N LEU A 406 6.68 -17.76 -5.61
CA LEU A 406 7.38 -17.77 -4.32
C LEU A 406 8.59 -18.73 -4.33
N LEU A 407 8.40 -19.98 -4.81
CA LEU A 407 9.40 -21.03 -4.72
C LEU A 407 10.72 -20.70 -5.45
N PRO A 408 10.71 -20.27 -6.74
CA PRO A 408 11.93 -19.89 -7.44
C PRO A 408 12.59 -18.63 -6.87
N ASN A 409 11.82 -17.76 -6.21
CA ASN A 409 12.35 -16.57 -5.58
C ASN A 409 12.98 -16.84 -4.20
N GLY A 410 12.79 -18.04 -3.64
CA GLY A 410 13.44 -18.47 -2.40
C GLY A 410 12.53 -18.39 -1.19
N LEU A 411 11.23 -18.20 -1.39
CA LEU A 411 10.20 -18.23 -0.35
C LEU A 411 9.52 -19.60 -0.41
N GLN A 412 9.55 -20.37 0.67
CA GLN A 412 8.90 -21.69 0.73
C GLN A 412 7.47 -21.54 1.24
N PRO A 413 6.43 -21.53 0.39
CA PRO A 413 5.05 -21.54 0.87
C PRO A 413 4.69 -22.87 1.52
N ILE A 414 3.76 -22.82 2.47
CA ILE A 414 3.05 -23.99 2.97
C ILE A 414 1.87 -24.24 2.03
N LEU A 415 1.84 -25.43 1.44
CA LEU A 415 0.77 -25.80 0.51
C LEU A 415 -0.55 -25.95 1.26
N GLN A 416 -1.66 -25.62 0.58
CA GLN A 416 -3.00 -25.61 1.15
C GLN A 416 -3.37 -26.94 1.82
N GLU A 417 -3.01 -28.07 1.22
CA GLU A 417 -3.30 -29.40 1.75
C GLU A 417 -2.55 -29.72 3.06
N ALA A 418 -1.48 -28.98 3.34
CA ALA A 418 -0.66 -29.13 4.54
C ALA A 418 -0.89 -28.01 5.58
N ASP A 419 -1.65 -26.95 5.24
CA ASP A 419 -1.91 -25.84 6.14
C ASP A 419 -3.19 -26.06 6.96
N LEU A 420 -3.03 -26.67 8.14
CA LEU A 420 -4.12 -26.87 9.09
C LEU A 420 -4.57 -25.60 9.82
N LEU A 421 -3.86 -24.48 9.63
CA LEU A 421 -4.05 -23.24 10.38
C LEU A 421 -4.45 -22.08 9.48
N ALA A 422 -4.82 -22.29 8.22
CA ALA A 422 -5.05 -21.19 7.28
C ALA A 422 -6.18 -20.24 7.71
N LEU A 423 -7.30 -20.76 8.24
CA LEU A 423 -8.40 -19.91 8.76
C LEU A 423 -7.96 -19.05 9.95
N ASP A 424 -7.23 -19.65 10.90
CA ASP A 424 -6.67 -18.92 12.05
C ASP A 424 -5.59 -17.93 11.63
N SER A 425 -4.75 -18.33 10.68
CA SER A 425 -3.65 -17.50 10.16
C SER A 425 -4.20 -16.29 9.44
N TYR A 426 -5.37 -16.40 8.79
CA TYR A 426 -6.05 -15.26 8.18
C TYR A 426 -6.34 -14.21 9.25
N MET A 427 -6.92 -14.60 10.38
CA MET A 427 -7.25 -13.68 11.47
C MET A 427 -6.00 -13.14 12.17
N ARG A 428 -5.05 -14.00 12.50
CA ARG A 428 -3.83 -13.61 13.24
C ARG A 428 -2.94 -12.65 12.47
N ASN A 429 -3.01 -12.65 11.14
CA ASN A 429 -2.22 -11.74 10.32
C ASN A 429 -2.98 -10.44 9.99
N LEU A 430 -4.20 -10.24 10.50
CA LEU A 430 -4.87 -8.94 10.42
C LEU A 430 -4.08 -7.91 11.24
N PRO A 431 -4.19 -6.62 10.90
CA PRO A 431 -3.47 -5.57 11.62
C PRO A 431 -3.74 -5.63 13.12
N MET A 432 -2.68 -5.66 13.93
CA MET A 432 -2.73 -5.69 15.40
C MET A 432 -3.32 -6.97 16.01
N ALA A 433 -3.70 -7.98 15.21
CA ALA A 433 -4.35 -9.20 15.70
C ALA A 433 -3.38 -10.27 16.22
N TYR A 434 -2.08 -10.17 15.90
CA TYR A 434 -1.10 -11.19 16.31
C TYR A 434 -0.71 -11.03 17.80
N ASP A 435 -0.88 -12.08 18.60
CA ASP A 435 -0.39 -12.18 19.98
C ASP A 435 0.82 -13.14 20.07
N VAL A 436 2.00 -12.56 20.31
CA VAL A 436 3.29 -13.26 20.44
C VAL A 436 3.25 -14.36 21.50
N THR A 437 2.52 -14.13 22.60
CA THR A 437 2.50 -15.05 23.74
C THR A 437 1.76 -16.35 23.42
N MET A 438 0.86 -16.31 22.43
CA MET A 438 0.06 -17.43 21.94
C MET A 438 0.76 -18.18 20.79
N ASP A 439 1.84 -17.64 20.22
CA ASP A 439 2.58 -18.25 19.09
C ASP A 439 3.43 -19.48 19.48
N LYS A 440 3.47 -19.85 20.77
CA LYS A 440 4.27 -20.99 21.29
C LYS A 440 3.92 -22.33 20.62
N VAL A 441 2.71 -22.44 20.07
CA VAL A 441 2.17 -23.67 19.47
C VAL A 441 2.24 -23.64 17.94
N SER A 442 2.08 -22.46 17.30
CA SER A 442 1.92 -22.36 15.85
C SER A 442 3.24 -22.48 15.08
N ARG A 443 4.34 -21.99 15.65
CA ARG A 443 5.72 -22.02 15.09
C ARG A 443 5.77 -21.56 13.62
N ARG A 444 4.94 -20.60 13.23
CA ARG A 444 4.93 -20.00 11.88
C ARG A 444 6.03 -18.95 11.71
N SER A 445 6.49 -18.35 12.81
CA SER A 445 7.62 -17.43 12.82
C SER A 445 8.97 -18.17 12.71
N ARG A 446 9.92 -17.58 11.98
CA ARG A 446 11.30 -18.07 11.83
C ARG A 446 12.30 -17.00 12.24
N LEU A 447 13.42 -17.42 12.82
CA LEU A 447 14.51 -16.51 13.13
C LEU A 447 15.18 -16.05 11.83
N VAL A 448 15.18 -14.74 11.58
CA VAL A 448 15.73 -14.11 10.39
C VAL A 448 16.60 -12.92 10.79
N PHE A 449 17.74 -12.75 10.10
CA PHE A 449 18.65 -11.63 10.32
C PHE A 449 17.97 -10.30 9.98
N SER A 450 18.24 -9.25 10.75
CA SER A 450 17.65 -7.93 10.52
C SER A 450 18.00 -7.35 9.15
N SER A 451 19.19 -7.67 8.63
CA SER A 451 19.57 -7.38 7.24
C SER A 451 18.69 -8.09 6.20
N HIS A 452 18.35 -9.36 6.41
CA HIS A 452 17.45 -10.12 5.53
C HIS A 452 16.00 -9.63 5.65
N THR A 453 15.57 -9.25 6.86
CA THR A 453 14.27 -8.58 7.05
C THR A 453 14.23 -7.27 6.27
N ALA A 454 15.28 -6.44 6.37
CA ALA A 454 15.39 -5.19 5.62
C ALA A 454 15.41 -5.40 4.10
N ASN A 455 15.96 -6.52 3.61
CA ASN A 455 15.92 -6.89 2.20
C ASN A 455 14.49 -7.23 1.71
N LEU A 456 13.67 -7.83 2.57
CA LEU A 456 12.32 -8.29 2.25
C LEU A 456 11.25 -7.21 2.40
N LEU A 457 11.48 -6.22 3.28
CA LEU A 457 10.51 -5.16 3.56
C LEU A 457 10.12 -4.39 2.29
N PRO A 458 8.83 -4.06 2.10
CA PRO A 458 8.33 -3.37 0.92
C PRO A 458 8.64 -1.85 0.92
N LEU A 459 9.86 -1.45 1.30
CA LEU A 459 10.28 -0.05 1.42
C LEU A 459 11.13 0.44 0.23
N TYR A 460 11.18 -0.37 -0.82
CA TYR A 460 11.84 -0.08 -2.08
C TYR A 460 10.75 0.09 -3.13
N GLY A 461 10.57 1.30 -3.65
CA GLY A 461 9.49 1.61 -4.57
C GLY A 461 9.93 2.40 -5.77
N ARG A 462 8.93 2.88 -6.50
CA ARG A 462 9.07 3.76 -7.67
C ARG A 462 8.85 5.20 -7.25
N SER A 463 9.45 6.14 -7.98
CA SER A 463 9.13 7.55 -7.74
C SER A 463 7.69 7.84 -8.17
N ARG A 464 7.01 8.70 -7.41
CA ARG A 464 5.70 9.27 -7.74
C ARG A 464 5.77 10.78 -8.02
N GLY A 465 6.99 11.31 -8.16
CA GLY A 465 7.24 12.74 -8.35
C GLY A 465 7.20 13.52 -7.03
N THR A 466 6.73 14.77 -7.09
CA THR A 466 6.75 15.74 -5.97
C THR A 466 5.43 15.82 -5.21
N GLY A 467 4.36 15.19 -5.73
CA GLY A 467 3.02 15.28 -5.16
C GLY A 467 2.19 16.47 -5.66
N HIS A 468 2.73 17.30 -6.57
CA HIS A 468 2.01 18.42 -7.18
C HIS A 468 1.43 18.03 -8.56
N PRO A 469 0.11 17.75 -8.70
CA PRO A 469 -0.48 17.28 -9.95
C PRO A 469 -0.72 18.37 -11.00
N GLY A 470 0.32 19.18 -11.29
CA GLY A 470 0.30 20.12 -12.42
C GLY A 470 0.46 19.41 -13.76
N LEU A 471 1.39 18.46 -13.82
CA LEU A 471 1.57 17.51 -14.89
C LEU A 471 1.47 16.09 -14.33
N VAL A 472 0.66 15.27 -14.97
CA VAL A 472 0.45 13.87 -14.62
C VAL A 472 1.12 12.97 -15.66
N PHE A 473 1.81 11.97 -15.16
CA PHE A 473 2.38 10.84 -15.87
C PHE A 473 2.10 9.55 -15.08
N PHE A 474 2.62 8.43 -15.58
CA PHE A 474 2.57 7.16 -14.87
C PHE A 474 3.96 6.52 -14.90
N ASN A 475 4.37 5.93 -13.78
CA ASN A 475 5.61 5.15 -13.70
C ASN A 475 5.41 3.76 -14.32
N ARG A 476 6.45 2.91 -14.32
CA ARG A 476 6.39 1.55 -14.90
C ARG A 476 5.38 0.64 -14.20
N GLY A 477 5.12 0.89 -12.91
CA GLY A 477 4.09 0.21 -12.12
C GLY A 477 2.68 0.75 -12.37
N ALA A 478 2.53 1.68 -13.32
CA ALA A 478 1.30 2.38 -13.65
C ALA A 478 0.71 3.22 -12.50
N GLU A 479 1.55 3.61 -11.53
CA GLU A 479 1.16 4.57 -10.50
C GLU A 479 1.31 6.00 -11.02
N PRO A 480 0.43 6.93 -10.59
CA PRO A 480 0.58 8.33 -10.94
C PRO A 480 1.95 8.90 -10.52
N LEU A 481 2.63 9.51 -11.48
CA LEU A 481 3.87 10.28 -11.31
C LEU A 481 3.55 11.75 -11.61
N VAL A 482 3.64 12.60 -10.59
CA VAL A 482 3.17 13.98 -10.69
C VAL A 482 4.21 15.00 -10.27
N PHE A 483 4.27 16.12 -11.00
CA PHE A 483 5.03 17.30 -10.62
C PHE A 483 4.46 18.53 -11.33
N ASP A 484 4.73 19.72 -10.80
CA ASP A 484 4.26 20.97 -11.39
C ASP A 484 5.43 21.94 -11.61
N PRO A 485 5.89 22.14 -12.86
CA PRO A 485 7.02 23.02 -13.14
C PRO A 485 6.74 24.50 -12.80
N LEU A 486 5.48 24.90 -12.59
CA LEU A 486 5.12 26.25 -12.16
C LEU A 486 4.97 26.38 -10.64
N HIS A 487 4.91 25.27 -9.91
CA HIS A 487 4.90 25.29 -8.45
C HIS A 487 6.26 25.77 -7.93
N ARG A 488 6.24 26.51 -6.82
CA ARG A 488 7.46 27.16 -6.29
C ARG A 488 8.45 26.15 -5.73
N GLU A 489 7.97 25.05 -5.17
CA GLU A 489 8.81 24.02 -4.55
C GLU A 489 9.45 23.09 -5.59
N ASP A 490 8.82 22.96 -6.76
CA ASP A 490 9.28 22.09 -7.84
C ASP A 490 10.29 22.78 -8.78
N ARG A 491 10.40 24.12 -8.69
CA ARG A 491 11.28 24.91 -9.55
C ARG A 491 12.33 25.65 -8.73
N LYS A 492 13.58 25.65 -9.22
CA LYS A 492 14.65 26.45 -8.60
C LYS A 492 14.53 27.95 -8.93
N LYS A 493 14.54 28.29 -10.22
CA LYS A 493 14.48 29.69 -10.70
C LYS A 493 13.47 29.84 -11.84
N ASN A 494 13.66 29.05 -12.90
CA ASN A 494 12.84 29.11 -14.11
C ASN A 494 12.28 27.72 -14.45
N ALA A 495 11.17 27.70 -15.19
CA ALA A 495 10.46 26.50 -15.63
C ALA A 495 10.73 26.17 -17.11
N HIS A 496 12.01 26.17 -17.52
CA HIS A 496 12.37 25.81 -18.89
C HIS A 496 12.38 24.29 -19.05
N MET A 497 11.90 23.81 -20.20
CA MET A 497 11.84 22.39 -20.54
C MET A 497 12.50 22.14 -21.89
N LEU A 498 13.35 21.12 -21.96
CA LEU A 498 14.01 20.66 -23.19
C LEU A 498 13.53 19.25 -23.50
N ILE A 499 12.89 19.06 -24.66
CA ILE A 499 12.43 17.74 -25.13
C ILE A 499 13.25 17.37 -26.37
N LEU A 500 14.00 16.28 -26.26
CA LEU A 500 14.85 15.76 -27.34
C LEU A 500 14.32 14.43 -27.83
N GLY A 501 14.41 14.19 -29.13
CA GLY A 501 14.05 12.92 -29.74
C GLY A 501 14.06 13.00 -31.27
N PRO A 502 14.30 11.90 -31.98
CA PRO A 502 14.24 11.88 -33.44
C PRO A 502 12.81 12.12 -33.97
N THR A 503 12.67 12.28 -35.28
CA THR A 503 11.35 12.31 -35.93
C THR A 503 10.62 11.00 -35.67
N GLY A 504 9.33 11.07 -35.33
CA GLY A 504 8.53 9.90 -34.95
C GLY A 504 8.61 9.49 -33.47
N ALA A 505 9.51 10.06 -32.67
CA ALA A 505 9.64 9.74 -31.24
C ALA A 505 8.50 10.28 -30.34
N GLY A 506 7.47 10.90 -30.90
CA GLY A 506 6.31 11.39 -30.13
C GLY A 506 6.46 12.78 -29.49
N LYS A 507 7.48 13.58 -29.85
CA LYS A 507 7.70 14.94 -29.28
C LYS A 507 6.46 15.84 -29.31
N SER A 508 5.80 15.95 -30.48
CA SER A 508 4.63 16.81 -30.63
C SER A 508 3.43 16.27 -29.84
N ALA A 509 3.24 14.96 -29.81
CA ALA A 509 2.18 14.32 -29.03
C ALA A 509 2.35 14.57 -27.52
N MET A 510 3.59 14.46 -27.03
CA MET A 510 3.94 14.79 -25.65
C MET A 510 3.65 16.26 -25.32
N LEU A 511 4.05 17.20 -26.18
CA LEU A 511 3.76 18.62 -25.96
C LEU A 511 2.25 18.92 -25.99
N VAL A 512 1.49 18.28 -26.87
CA VAL A 512 0.02 18.39 -26.89
C VAL A 512 -0.58 17.90 -25.57
N TYR A 513 -0.09 16.78 -25.02
CA TYR A 513 -0.52 16.27 -23.73
C TYR A 513 -0.22 17.26 -22.59
N LEU A 514 1.01 17.78 -22.54
CA LEU A 514 1.44 18.76 -21.54
C LEU A 514 0.62 20.05 -21.59
N LEU A 515 0.41 20.61 -22.78
CA LEU A 515 -0.31 21.87 -22.95
C LEU A 515 -1.78 21.76 -22.54
N GLN A 516 -2.43 20.61 -22.77
CA GLN A 516 -3.80 20.37 -22.32
C GLN A 516 -3.91 20.42 -20.79
N GLN A 517 -2.98 19.78 -20.07
CA GLN A 517 -2.93 19.79 -18.61
C GLN A 517 -2.65 21.20 -18.07
N MET A 518 -1.66 21.90 -18.65
CA MET A 518 -1.31 23.26 -18.26
C MET A 518 -2.48 24.24 -18.44
N ALA A 519 -3.22 24.13 -19.54
CA ALA A 519 -4.41 24.94 -19.78
C ALA A 519 -5.52 24.65 -18.77
N ALA A 520 -5.68 23.39 -18.35
CA ALA A 520 -6.70 22.99 -17.37
C ALA A 520 -6.34 23.39 -15.94
N VAL A 521 -5.06 23.27 -15.54
CA VAL A 521 -4.60 23.54 -14.17
C VAL A 521 -4.36 25.03 -13.95
N HIS A 522 -3.58 25.67 -14.83
CA HIS A 522 -3.05 27.03 -14.62
C HIS A 522 -3.70 28.09 -15.51
N ARG A 523 -4.29 27.67 -16.64
CA ARG A 523 -4.83 28.56 -17.69
C ARG A 523 -3.84 29.67 -18.11
N PRO A 524 -2.57 29.36 -18.44
CA PRO A 524 -1.60 30.36 -18.83
C PRO A 524 -1.91 30.92 -20.22
N ARG A 525 -1.28 32.05 -20.57
CA ARG A 525 -1.20 32.50 -21.97
C ARG A 525 -0.14 31.67 -22.70
N ILE A 526 -0.57 30.92 -23.71
CA ILE A 526 0.29 30.00 -24.46
C ILE A 526 0.62 30.59 -25.83
N PHE A 527 1.91 30.60 -26.19
CA PHE A 527 2.38 30.91 -27.54
C PHE A 527 3.04 29.66 -28.12
N ILE A 528 2.58 29.24 -29.30
CA ILE A 528 3.12 28.08 -30.01
C ILE A 528 3.71 28.57 -31.32
N ILE A 529 5.00 28.30 -31.52
CA ILE A 529 5.71 28.56 -32.77
C ILE A 529 6.17 27.20 -33.27
N GLU A 530 5.62 26.75 -34.38
CA GLU A 530 5.92 25.43 -34.93
C GLU A 530 6.10 25.46 -36.45
N ALA A 531 6.75 24.42 -36.95
CA ALA A 531 6.77 24.06 -38.36
C ALA A 531 6.16 22.66 -38.49
N GLY A 532 5.06 22.51 -39.23
CA GLY A 532 4.45 21.20 -39.53
C GLY A 532 2.98 21.03 -39.15
N GLY A 533 2.35 22.01 -38.50
CA GLY A 533 0.91 22.02 -38.23
C GLY A 533 0.44 20.98 -37.19
N SER A 534 1.35 20.46 -36.36
CA SER A 534 1.08 19.45 -35.33
C SER A 534 0.13 19.94 -34.23
N PHE A 535 0.07 21.25 -33.98
CA PHE A 535 -0.72 21.85 -32.90
C PHE A 535 -2.03 22.46 -33.39
N SER A 536 -2.36 22.35 -34.69
CA SER A 536 -3.60 22.93 -35.24
C SER A 536 -4.86 22.35 -34.59
N LEU A 537 -4.89 21.03 -34.39
CA LEU A 537 -6.00 20.32 -33.75
C LEU A 537 -6.11 20.68 -32.27
N LEU A 538 -4.98 20.91 -31.59
CA LEU A 538 -5.00 21.40 -30.21
C LEU A 538 -5.65 22.78 -30.12
N GLY A 539 -5.30 23.70 -31.03
CA GLY A 539 -5.92 25.03 -31.10
C GLY A 539 -7.42 24.95 -31.36
N GLN A 540 -7.86 24.08 -32.28
CA GLN A 540 -9.28 23.85 -32.55
C GLN A 540 -10.00 23.27 -31.31
N HIS A 541 -9.39 22.30 -30.63
CA HIS A 541 -9.91 21.70 -29.40
C HIS A 541 -10.05 22.72 -28.28
N PHE A 542 -9.04 23.57 -28.06
CA PHE A 542 -9.10 24.67 -27.10
C PHE A 542 -10.25 25.64 -27.41
N LYS A 543 -10.38 26.06 -28.67
CA LYS A 543 -11.46 26.96 -29.10
C LYS A 543 -12.84 26.36 -28.93
N ALA A 544 -12.99 25.07 -29.24
CA ALA A 544 -14.25 24.35 -29.11
C ALA A 544 -14.72 24.20 -27.66
N ASN A 545 -13.81 24.30 -26.69
CA ASN A 545 -14.08 24.15 -25.27
C ASN A 545 -13.86 25.47 -24.49
N GLY A 546 -14.15 26.61 -25.14
CA GLY A 546 -14.28 27.91 -24.46
C GLY A 546 -13.00 28.73 -24.28
N LEU A 547 -11.84 28.29 -24.81
CA LEU A 547 -10.63 29.11 -24.80
C LEU A 547 -10.57 30.06 -26.00
N SER A 548 -9.99 31.25 -25.79
CA SER A 548 -9.67 32.16 -26.88
C SER A 548 -8.42 31.68 -27.61
N VAL A 549 -8.53 31.50 -28.93
CA VAL A 549 -7.44 30.98 -29.76
C VAL A 549 -7.26 31.89 -30.97
N ASN A 550 -6.02 32.32 -31.18
CA ASN A 550 -5.59 32.97 -32.42
C ASN A 550 -4.59 32.04 -33.12
N GLN A 551 -5.00 31.47 -34.25
CA GLN A 551 -4.19 30.54 -35.03
C GLN A 551 -3.90 31.14 -36.39
N ILE A 552 -2.62 31.34 -36.68
CA ILE A 552 -2.13 31.96 -37.90
C ILE A 552 -1.19 30.96 -38.59
N THR A 553 -1.39 30.73 -39.89
CA THR A 553 -0.48 29.93 -40.70
C THR A 553 0.28 30.85 -41.64
N LEU A 554 1.61 30.87 -41.51
CA LEU A 554 2.49 31.64 -42.39
C LEU A 554 2.92 30.75 -43.55
N ASN A 555 2.39 31.01 -44.74
CA ASN A 555 2.87 30.40 -45.99
C ASN A 555 2.81 31.43 -47.14
N PRO A 556 3.54 31.21 -48.25
CA PRO A 556 3.64 32.20 -49.33
C PRO A 556 2.32 32.58 -50.01
N ASN A 557 1.27 31.78 -49.84
CA ASN A 557 -0.02 31.96 -50.52
C ASN A 557 -1.09 32.55 -49.60
N VAL A 558 -0.75 32.90 -48.35
CA VAL A 558 -1.67 33.46 -47.37
C VAL A 558 -1.34 34.94 -47.18
N ASP A 559 -2.35 35.79 -47.31
CA ASP A 559 -2.25 37.23 -47.10
C ASP A 559 -2.22 37.57 -45.60
N VAL A 560 -1.13 37.17 -44.94
CA VAL A 560 -0.84 37.47 -43.54
C VAL A 560 0.51 38.17 -43.46
N SER A 561 0.51 39.34 -42.82
CA SER A 561 1.72 40.12 -42.55
C SER A 561 1.91 40.30 -41.04
N LEU A 562 3.13 40.02 -40.56
CA LEU A 562 3.55 40.24 -39.16
C LEU A 562 4.74 41.21 -39.14
N PRO A 563 4.52 42.52 -39.38
CA PRO A 563 5.60 43.48 -39.44
C PRO A 563 6.24 43.64 -38.04
N PRO A 564 7.56 43.45 -37.89
CA PRO A 564 8.22 43.48 -36.58
C PRO A 564 8.16 44.85 -35.89
N PHE A 565 7.87 45.91 -36.65
CA PHE A 565 7.81 47.29 -36.15
C PHE A 565 6.40 47.87 -36.05
N ALA A 566 5.35 47.07 -36.25
CA ALA A 566 3.95 47.56 -36.29
C ALA A 566 3.56 48.35 -35.03
N ASP A 567 4.00 47.86 -33.87
CA ASP A 567 3.70 48.43 -32.56
C ASP A 567 4.90 49.17 -31.93
N ALA A 568 5.95 49.48 -32.71
CA ALA A 568 7.16 50.12 -32.18
C ALA A 568 6.86 51.46 -31.49
N LEU A 569 5.98 52.28 -32.07
CA LEU A 569 5.56 53.56 -31.48
C LEU A 569 4.71 53.37 -30.21
N ARG A 570 3.86 52.33 -30.17
CA ARG A 570 3.07 52.00 -28.96
C ARG A 570 3.93 51.46 -27.82
N MET A 571 5.02 50.75 -28.12
CA MET A 571 6.00 50.36 -27.10
C MET A 571 6.69 51.60 -26.53
N LEU A 572 7.13 52.53 -27.38
CA LEU A 572 7.74 53.79 -26.95
C LEU A 572 6.81 54.61 -26.04
N GLU A 573 5.52 54.70 -26.38
CA GLU A 573 4.53 55.37 -25.53
C GLU A 573 4.32 54.69 -24.17
N LYS A 574 4.34 53.35 -24.12
CA LYS A 574 4.25 52.60 -22.86
C LYS A 574 5.49 52.80 -21.98
N GLU A 575 6.66 52.83 -22.59
CA GLU A 575 7.94 53.00 -21.90
C GLU A 575 8.04 54.42 -21.31
N ASN A 576 7.64 55.44 -22.07
CA ASN A 576 7.55 56.83 -21.57
C ASN A 576 6.55 56.95 -20.41
N ARG A 577 5.38 56.30 -20.49
CA ARG A 577 4.41 56.28 -19.37
C ARG A 577 4.96 55.58 -18.12
N LEU A 578 5.76 54.53 -18.28
CA LEU A 578 6.40 53.85 -17.15
C LEU A 578 7.48 54.72 -16.51
N GLN A 579 8.22 55.51 -17.31
CA GLN A 579 9.21 56.47 -16.83
C GLN A 579 8.56 57.66 -16.08
N ASP A 580 7.46 58.22 -16.60
CA ASP A 580 6.71 59.28 -15.93
C ASP A 580 6.14 58.84 -14.57
N PHE A 581 5.79 57.55 -14.42
CA PHE A 581 5.35 56.97 -13.14
C PHE A 581 6.48 56.79 -12.13
N THR A 582 7.72 56.53 -12.57
CA THR A 582 8.88 56.45 -11.68
C THR A 582 9.40 57.82 -11.24
N ASP A 583 9.29 58.85 -12.09
CA ASP A 583 9.72 60.22 -11.77
C ASP A 583 8.73 60.98 -10.86
N THR A 584 7.46 60.57 -10.81
CA THR A 584 6.45 61.17 -9.91
C THR A 584 6.44 60.58 -8.49
N SER A 585 7.13 59.47 -8.26
CA SER A 585 7.33 58.88 -6.91
C SER A 585 8.57 59.38 -6.17
N GLY A 586 9.28 60.37 -6.72
CA GLY A 586 10.48 61.00 -6.15
C GLY A 586 10.31 62.46 -5.72
N LEU A 587 9.08 62.94 -5.53
CA LEU A 587 8.78 64.29 -5.00
C LEU A 587 8.01 64.23 -3.68
#